data_AF-A0A3B8RHM5-F1
#
_entry.id   AF-A0A3B8RHM5-F1
#
_cell.length_a   1.000
_cell.length_b   1.000
_cell.length_c   1.000
_cell.angle_alpha   90.00
_cell.angle_beta   90.00
_cell.angle_gamma   90.00
#
_symmetry.space_group_name_H-M   'P 1'
#
loop_
_entity.id
_entity.type
_entity.pdbx_description
1 polymer ?
#
loop_
_entity_poly.entity_id
_entity_poly.type
_entity_poly.pdbx_seq_one_letter_code
_entity_poly.pdbx_strand_id
1 'polypeptide(L)' 'VKTGNAIAAGTLFPTCNSWYLGANVPGKPRIFMPYVGGFPSYVEICERVKREGYQGFVFSN' A
#
# COMPACT_ATOMS: atom_id res chain seq x y z
N VAL A 1 8.94 5.95 -5.35
CA VAL A 1 8.11 5.71 -4.15
C VAL A 1 8.37 4.28 -3.68
N LYS A 2 8.72 4.05 -2.41
CA LYS A 2 8.84 2.66 -1.91
C LYS A 2 7.46 1.99 -2.00
N THR A 3 7.40 0.79 -2.56
CA THR A 3 6.14 0.02 -2.61
C THR A 3 5.61 -0.25 -1.21
N GLY A 4 4.29 -0.39 -1.03
CA GLY A 4 3.67 -0.66 0.28
C GLY A 4 4.31 -1.83 1.03
N ASN A 5 4.64 -2.91 0.33
CA ASN A 5 5.33 -4.08 0.89
C ASN A 5 6.73 -3.76 1.44
N ALA A 6 7.49 -2.89 0.77
CA ALA A 6 8.82 -2.50 1.20
C ALA A 6 8.79 -1.64 2.47
N ILE A 7 7.73 -0.84 2.66
CA ILE A 7 7.52 -0.08 3.90
C ILE A 7 7.11 -1.03 5.02
N ALA A 8 6.20 -1.96 4.73
CA ALA A 8 5.73 -2.95 5.70
C ALA A 8 6.83 -3.90 6.19
N ALA A 9 7.78 -4.26 5.33
CA ALA A 9 8.91 -5.14 5.67
C ALA A 9 9.78 -4.62 6.83
N GLY A 10 9.79 -3.29 7.06
CA GLY A 10 10.51 -2.67 8.18
C GLY A 10 9.73 -2.66 9.51
N THR A 11 8.59 -3.35 9.60
CA THR A 11 7.69 -3.33 10.77
C THR A 11 7.40 -4.74 11.27
N LEU A 12 6.73 -4.86 12.43
CA LEU A 12 6.25 -6.14 12.94
C LEU A 12 4.96 -6.63 12.24
N PHE A 13 4.29 -5.79 11.44
CA PHE A 13 3.01 -6.18 10.84
C PHE A 13 3.06 -7.45 9.97
N PRO A 14 4.11 -7.73 9.18
CA PRO A 14 4.18 -8.94 8.39
C PRO A 14 4.40 -10.24 9.21
N THR A 15 4.85 -10.11 10.46
CA THR A 15 5.31 -11.25 11.27
C THR A 15 4.18 -11.95 12.02
N CYS A 16 3.01 -11.31 12.19
CA CYS A 16 1.87 -11.89 12.89
C CYS A 16 0.83 -12.46 11.91
N ASN A 17 -0.11 -13.28 12.39
CA ASN A 17 -1.27 -13.69 11.60
C ASN A 17 -2.39 -12.67 11.78
N SER A 18 -2.84 -12.09 10.68
CA SER A 18 -3.97 -11.17 10.67
C SER A 18 -4.67 -11.22 9.33
N TRP A 19 -5.88 -10.66 9.30
CA TRP A 19 -6.61 -10.47 8.06
C TRP A 19 -5.93 -9.50 7.10
N TYR A 20 -5.08 -8.57 7.59
CA TYR A 20 -4.26 -7.67 6.77
C TYR A 20 -3.27 -8.42 5.87
N LEU A 21 -2.91 -9.63 6.26
CA LEU A 21 -2.04 -10.52 5.50
C LEU A 21 -2.80 -11.58 4.72
N GLY A 22 -4.14 -11.61 4.78
CA GLY A 22 -4.95 -12.68 4.20
C GLY A 22 -4.85 -14.02 4.94
N ALA A 23 -4.18 -14.07 6.10
CA ALA A 23 -3.96 -15.30 6.87
C ALA A 23 -5.25 -15.92 7.44
N ASN A 24 -6.37 -15.19 7.37
CA ASN A 24 -7.68 -15.62 7.85
C ASN A 24 -8.47 -16.47 6.83
N VAL A 25 -8.01 -16.61 5.59
CA VAL A 25 -8.73 -17.36 4.54
C VAL A 25 -7.81 -18.44 3.95
N PRO A 26 -8.17 -19.74 4.04
CA PRO A 26 -7.41 -20.82 3.42
C PRO A 26 -7.24 -20.61 1.91
N GLY A 27 -6.02 -20.79 1.41
CA GLY A 27 -5.69 -20.61 0.00
C GLY A 27 -5.50 -19.15 -0.45
N LYS A 28 -5.78 -18.15 0.40
CA LYS A 28 -5.54 -16.74 0.06
C LYS A 28 -4.03 -16.41 0.11
N PRO A 29 -3.49 -15.66 -0.87
CA PRO A 29 -2.10 -15.23 -0.85
C PRO A 29 -1.76 -14.44 0.41
N ARG A 30 -0.59 -14.75 1.00
CA ARG A 30 -0.08 -14.05 2.18
C ARG A 30 0.70 -12.80 1.78
N ILE A 31 0.02 -11.66 1.72
CA ILE A 31 0.60 -10.36 1.32
C ILE A 31 0.08 -9.27 2.25
N PHE A 32 0.94 -8.36 2.69
CA PHE A 32 0.52 -7.23 3.52
C PHE A 32 -0.20 -6.19 2.65
N MET A 33 -1.51 -6.09 2.81
CA MET A 33 -2.36 -5.26 1.94
C MET A 33 -2.34 -3.75 2.24
N PRO A 34 -2.29 -3.30 3.52
CA PRO A 34 -2.34 -1.87 3.82
C PRO A 34 -1.07 -1.10 3.43
N TYR A 35 -1.23 0.18 3.15
CA TYR A 35 -0.11 1.13 3.15
C TYR A 35 0.18 1.59 4.59
N VAL A 36 1.37 1.28 5.10
CA VAL A 36 1.78 1.62 6.48
C VAL A 36 2.72 2.83 6.59
N GLY A 37 2.86 3.62 5.51
CA GLY A 37 3.62 4.88 5.58
C GLY A 37 2.90 6.01 6.33
N GLY A 38 1.70 5.76 6.87
CA GLY A 38 0.89 6.74 7.60
C GLY A 38 -0.03 7.57 6.70
N PHE A 39 -1.14 8.04 7.28
CA PHE A 39 -2.15 8.83 6.56
C PHE A 39 -1.60 10.15 5.99
N PRO A 40 -0.80 10.96 6.72
CA PRO A 40 -0.25 12.20 6.17
C PRO A 40 0.59 11.97 4.91
N SER A 41 1.49 10.99 4.91
CA SER A 41 2.31 10.67 3.74
C SER A 41 1.48 10.10 2.58
N TYR A 42 0.41 9.35 2.87
CA TYR A 42 -0.53 8.92 1.85
C TYR A 42 -1.20 10.12 1.16
N VAL A 43 -1.72 11.08 1.93
CA VAL A 43 -2.33 12.31 1.40
C VAL A 43 -1.33 13.11 0.56
N GLU A 44 -0.11 13.27 1.04
CA GLU A 44 0.95 13.98 0.30
C GLU A 44 1.24 13.31 -1.06
N ILE A 45 1.30 11.98 -1.11
CA ILE A 45 1.50 11.23 -2.36
C ILE A 45 0.33 11.48 -3.32
N CYS A 46 -0.92 11.43 -2.83
CA CYS A 46 -2.11 11.68 -3.63
C CYS A 46 -2.14 13.11 -4.19
N GLU A 47 -1.86 14.12 -3.35
CA GLU A 47 -1.81 15.53 -3.78
C GLU A 47 -0.69 15.77 -4.79
N ARG A 48 0.47 15.12 -4.62
CA ARG A 48 1.54 15.17 -5.63
C ARG A 48 1.07 14.59 -6.96
N VAL A 49 0.48 13.39 -6.97
CA VAL A 49 -0.03 12.76 -8.20
C VAL A 49 -1.02 13.67 -8.90
N LYS A 50 -1.96 14.28 -8.15
CA LYS A 50 -2.92 15.24 -8.69
C LYS A 50 -2.23 16.47 -9.30
N ARG A 51 -1.29 17.07 -8.58
CA ARG A 51 -0.54 18.27 -9.04
C ARG A 51 0.32 17.99 -10.28
N GLU A 52 0.82 16.77 -10.41
CA GLU A 52 1.64 16.32 -11.55
C GLU A 52 0.80 15.76 -12.71
N GLY A 53 -0.49 16.10 -12.78
CA GLY A 53 -1.36 15.72 -13.90
C GLY A 53 -1.72 14.23 -13.92
N TYR A 54 -1.88 13.63 -12.74
CA TYR A 54 -2.19 12.20 -12.54
C TYR A 54 -1.13 11.28 -13.15
N GLN A 55 0.13 11.48 -12.78
CA GLN A 55 1.23 10.61 -13.18
C GLN A 55 0.88 9.12 -12.93
N GLY A 56 1.09 8.29 -13.95
CA GLY A 56 0.79 6.85 -13.91
C GLY A 56 -0.61 6.49 -14.42
N PHE A 57 -1.44 7.47 -14.77
CA PHE A 57 -2.73 7.27 -15.42
C PHE A 57 -2.66 7.60 -16.91
N VAL A 58 -3.40 6.85 -17.72
CA VAL A 58 -3.65 7.15 -19.13
C VAL A 58 -5.13 7.43 -19.26
N PHE A 59 -5.48 8.63 -19.73
CA PHE A 59 -6.86 9.00 -20.00
C PHE A 59 -7.17 8.74 -21.46
N SER A 60 -8.29 8.07 -21.72
CA SER A 60 -8.89 7.94 -23.05
C SER A 60 -10.20 8.71 -23.09
N ASN A 61 -10.55 9.18 -24.28
CA ASN A 61 -11.81 9.86 -24.56
C ASN A 61 -12.96 8.86 -24.74
#